data_AF-A0A2J8K0C9-F1
#
_entry.id   AF-A0A2J8K0C9-F1
#
_cell.length_a   1.000
_cell.length_b   1.000
_cell.length_c   1.000
_cell.angle_alpha   90.00
_cell.angle_beta   90.00
_cell.angle_gamma   90.00
#
_symmetry.space_group_name_H-M   'P 1'
#
loop_
_entity.id
_entity.type
_entity.pdbx_description
1 polymer ?
#
loop_
_entity_poly.entity_id
_entity_poly.type
_entity_poly.pdbx_seq_one_letter_code
_entity_poly.pdbx_strand_id
1 'polypeptide(L)'
;MDEQALLGLNPNADSDFRQRALAYFEQLKISPDAWQVCAEALAQRTYSDDHVKFFCFQVLEHQVKYKYSELTTVQQQLIRETLISWLQAQMLNPQPEKTFIRNKAAQVFALLFVTEYLTKWPKFFFDILSVVDLNPRGVDLYLRILMAIDSELVDRDVVHTSEEARRNTLIKDTMREQCIPNLVESWYQILQNYQFTNSEVT
;
A
#
# COMPACT_ATOMS: atom_id res chain seq x y z
N MET A 1 -6.48 13.41 15.18
CA MET A 1 -7.55 12.38 15.10
C MET A 1 -8.30 12.34 16.42
N ASP A 2 -9.56 11.91 16.43
CA ASP A 2 -10.31 11.68 17.67
C ASP A 2 -9.76 10.46 18.41
N GLU A 3 -8.95 10.70 19.44
CA GLU A 3 -8.30 9.64 20.22
C GLU A 3 -9.29 8.72 20.95
N GLN A 4 -10.49 9.21 21.30
CA GLN A 4 -11.51 8.37 21.95
C GLN A 4 -12.14 7.39 20.97
N ALA A 5 -12.29 7.78 19.71
CA ALA A 5 -12.74 6.89 18.66
C ALA A 5 -11.70 5.81 18.33
N LEU A 6 -10.40 6.15 18.40
CA LEU A 6 -9.31 5.20 18.14
C LEU A 6 -9.24 4.06 19.17
N LEU A 7 -9.66 4.29 20.42
CA LEU A 7 -9.74 3.24 21.45
C LEU A 7 -10.66 2.07 21.05
N GLY A 8 -11.67 2.34 20.21
CA GLY A 8 -12.59 1.32 19.69
C GLY A 8 -12.00 0.40 18.62
N LEU A 9 -10.80 0.69 18.12
CA LEU A 9 -10.12 -0.14 17.12
C LEU A 9 -9.42 -1.35 17.76
N ASN A 10 -9.30 -1.38 19.09
CA ASN A 10 -8.78 -2.54 19.82
C ASN A 10 -9.81 -3.69 19.78
N PRO A 11 -9.42 -4.92 19.40
CA PRO A 11 -10.33 -6.09 19.39
C PRO A 11 -11.02 -6.36 20.73
N ASN A 12 -10.39 -5.96 21.83
CA ASN A 12 -10.89 -6.13 23.19
C ASN A 12 -11.75 -4.94 23.67
N ALA A 13 -11.99 -3.93 22.84
CA ALA A 13 -12.80 -2.76 23.21
C ALA A 13 -14.28 -3.15 23.38
N ASP A 14 -14.98 -2.43 24.26
CA ASP A 14 -16.42 -2.61 24.45
C ASP A 14 -17.21 -2.29 23.17
N SER A 15 -18.42 -2.83 23.07
CA SER A 15 -19.30 -2.64 21.92
C SER A 15 -19.53 -1.16 21.59
N ASP A 16 -19.69 -0.32 22.60
CA ASP A 16 -19.90 1.12 22.44
C ASP A 16 -18.69 1.82 21.81
N PHE A 17 -17.46 1.45 22.21
CA PHE A 17 -16.24 1.99 21.62
C PHE A 17 -16.07 1.54 20.17
N ARG A 18 -16.37 0.26 19.86
CA ARG A 18 -16.33 -0.22 18.46
C ARG A 18 -17.33 0.52 17.57
N GLN A 19 -18.53 0.78 18.08
CA GLN A 19 -19.54 1.53 17.34
C GLN A 19 -19.09 2.97 17.08
N ARG A 20 -18.41 3.60 18.05
CA ARG A 20 -17.79 4.94 17.86
C ARG A 20 -16.67 4.92 16.83
N ALA A 21 -15.81 3.91 16.83
CA ALA A 21 -14.74 3.76 15.83
C ALA A 21 -15.31 3.60 14.40
N LEU A 22 -16.38 2.81 14.24
CA LEU A 22 -17.07 2.65 12.96
C LEU A 22 -17.73 3.94 12.51
N ALA A 23 -18.44 4.64 13.41
CA ALA A 23 -19.05 5.93 13.09
C ALA A 23 -18.00 6.97 12.68
N TYR A 24 -16.85 6.99 13.37
CA TYR A 24 -15.72 7.84 13.01
C TYR A 24 -15.16 7.48 11.62
N PHE A 25 -15.05 6.20 11.27
CA PHE A 25 -14.64 5.80 9.92
C PHE A 25 -15.57 6.33 8.84
N GLU A 26 -16.89 6.17 9.01
CA GLU A 26 -17.87 6.68 8.04
C GLU A 26 -17.81 8.21 7.91
N GLN A 27 -17.55 8.92 9.01
CA GLN A 27 -17.33 10.37 8.95
C GLN A 27 -16.06 10.74 8.17
N LEU A 28 -14.96 10.00 8.37
CA LEU A 28 -13.72 10.25 7.64
C LEU A 28 -13.85 9.99 6.14
N LYS A 29 -14.65 9.00 5.72
CA LYS A 29 -14.93 8.78 4.29
C LYS A 29 -15.61 9.99 3.64
N ILE A 30 -16.47 10.69 4.38
CA ILE A 30 -17.21 11.85 3.85
C ILE A 30 -16.29 13.08 3.82
N SER A 31 -15.43 13.23 4.81
CA SER A 31 -14.52 14.38 4.95
C SER A 31 -13.48 14.44 3.81
N PRO A 32 -13.28 15.60 3.15
CA PRO A 32 -12.33 15.73 2.04
C PRO A 32 -10.86 15.70 2.48
N ASP A 33 -10.56 16.11 3.71
CA ASP A 33 -9.18 16.26 4.21
C ASP A 33 -8.79 15.21 5.26
N ALA A 34 -9.71 14.33 5.65
CA ALA A 34 -9.47 13.29 6.64
C ALA A 34 -8.28 12.38 6.31
N TRP A 35 -8.09 12.06 5.04
CA TRP A 35 -6.99 11.22 4.59
C TRP A 35 -5.62 11.87 4.82
N GLN A 36 -5.52 13.21 4.82
CA GLN A 36 -4.25 13.93 5.04
C GLN A 36 -3.75 13.70 6.47
N VAL A 37 -4.66 13.71 7.45
CA VAL A 37 -4.33 13.41 8.85
C VAL A 37 -3.82 11.98 9.00
N CYS A 38 -4.44 11.02 8.30
CA CYS A 38 -3.98 9.63 8.27
C CYS A 38 -2.63 9.49 7.54
N ALA A 39 -2.41 10.24 6.47
CA ALA A 39 -1.15 10.26 5.74
C ALA A 39 -0.01 10.78 6.62
N GLU A 40 -0.21 11.92 7.26
CA GLU A 40 0.75 12.54 8.18
C GLU A 40 1.07 11.61 9.35
N ALA A 41 0.05 10.99 9.94
CA ALA A 41 0.21 10.03 11.03
C ALA A 41 1.08 8.81 10.65
N LEU A 42 0.93 8.32 9.41
CA LEU A 42 1.74 7.21 8.88
C LEU A 42 3.18 7.65 8.59
N ALA A 43 3.39 8.84 8.01
CA ALA A 43 4.71 9.37 7.70
C ALA A 43 5.52 9.69 8.97
N GLN A 44 4.89 10.34 9.96
CA GLN A 44 5.53 10.73 11.22
C GLN A 44 5.63 9.59 12.23
N ARG A 45 4.99 8.44 11.96
CA ARG A 45 4.85 7.31 12.90
C ARG A 45 4.27 7.74 14.25
N THR A 46 3.29 8.64 14.21
CA THR A 46 2.69 9.26 15.41
C THR A 46 2.09 8.22 16.35
N TYR A 47 1.58 7.11 15.80
CA TYR A 47 0.93 6.06 16.56
C TYR A 47 1.74 4.76 16.56
N SER A 48 1.95 4.21 17.76
CA SER A 48 2.52 2.87 17.97
C SER A 48 1.48 1.76 17.82
N ASP A 49 0.19 2.07 17.97
CA ASP A 49 -0.91 1.10 17.88
C ASP A 49 -1.12 0.58 16.45
N ASP A 50 -1.04 -0.73 16.30
CA ASP A 50 -1.10 -1.42 15.02
C ASP A 50 -2.48 -1.31 14.33
N HIS A 51 -3.57 -1.22 15.10
CA HIS A 51 -4.93 -1.07 14.56
C HIS A 51 -5.16 0.36 14.06
N VAL A 52 -4.58 1.36 14.73
CA VAL A 52 -4.63 2.76 14.26
C VAL A 52 -3.86 2.91 12.96
N LYS A 53 -2.68 2.29 12.82
CA LYS A 53 -1.93 2.29 11.55
C LYS A 53 -2.73 1.63 10.44
N PHE A 54 -3.31 0.47 10.70
CA PHE A 54 -4.15 -0.23 9.73
C PHE A 54 -5.36 0.60 9.30
N PHE A 55 -6.00 1.27 10.25
CA PHE A 55 -7.09 2.19 9.99
C PHE A 55 -6.66 3.37 9.10
N CYS A 56 -5.49 3.96 9.35
CA CYS A 56 -4.95 5.01 8.48
C CYS A 56 -4.76 4.51 7.03
N PHE A 57 -4.28 3.28 6.85
CA PHE A 57 -4.20 2.67 5.52
C PHE A 57 -5.58 2.39 4.90
N GLN A 58 -6.59 2.01 5.69
CA GLN A 58 -7.98 1.86 5.18
C GLN A 58 -8.56 3.18 4.68
N VAL A 59 -8.28 4.30 5.38
CA VAL A 59 -8.70 5.63 4.94
C VAL A 59 -8.00 6.01 3.64
N LEU A 60 -6.69 5.79 3.53
CA LEU A 60 -5.93 6.04 2.30
C LEU A 60 -6.40 5.17 1.14
N GLU A 61 -6.63 3.88 1.37
CA GLU A 61 -7.19 2.96 0.39
C GLU A 61 -8.52 3.47 -0.16
N HIS A 62 -9.45 3.87 0.72
CA HIS A 62 -10.74 4.40 0.31
C HIS A 62 -10.58 5.67 -0.52
N GLN A 63 -9.69 6.57 -0.10
CA GLN A 63 -9.40 7.81 -0.84
C GLN A 63 -8.85 7.51 -2.25
N VAL A 64 -7.87 6.61 -2.36
CA VAL A 64 -7.27 6.23 -3.65
C VAL A 64 -8.25 5.49 -4.54
N LYS A 65 -9.14 4.68 -3.97
CA LYS A 65 -10.10 3.88 -4.75
C LYS A 65 -11.26 4.72 -5.29
N TYR A 66 -11.83 5.62 -4.49
CA TYR A 66 -13.11 6.27 -4.83
C TYR A 66 -13.01 7.77 -5.10
N LYS A 67 -12.01 8.46 -4.53
CA LYS A 67 -11.94 9.94 -4.53
C LYS A 67 -10.62 10.47 -5.08
N TYR A 68 -9.85 9.64 -5.79
CA TYR A 68 -8.52 10.02 -6.25
C TYR A 68 -8.54 11.06 -7.38
N SER A 69 -9.56 11.03 -8.23
CA SER A 69 -9.78 12.01 -9.30
C SER A 69 -10.16 13.39 -8.78
N GLU A 70 -10.71 13.48 -7.56
CA GLU A 70 -11.06 14.74 -6.89
C GLU A 70 -9.82 15.43 -6.28
N LEU A 71 -8.72 14.69 -6.11
CA LEU A 71 -7.50 15.22 -5.53
C LEU A 71 -6.73 16.11 -6.51
N THR A 72 -6.17 17.19 -5.98
CA THR A 72 -5.20 18.02 -6.71
C THR A 72 -3.90 17.25 -6.95
N THR A 73 -3.11 17.68 -7.95
CA THR A 73 -1.80 17.08 -8.24
C THR A 73 -0.87 17.08 -7.02
N VAL A 74 -0.93 18.13 -6.20
CA VAL A 74 -0.13 18.25 -4.96
C VAL A 74 -0.55 17.19 -3.94
N GLN A 75 -1.86 16.97 -3.78
CA GLN A 75 -2.38 15.96 -2.87
C GLN A 75 -2.07 14.53 -3.34
N GLN A 76 -2.15 14.27 -4.64
CA GLN A 76 -1.78 12.98 -5.22
C GLN A 76 -0.28 12.68 -4.99
N GLN A 77 0.57 13.69 -5.16
CA GLN A 77 1.99 13.62 -4.84
C GLN A 77 2.22 13.35 -3.35
N LEU A 78 1.48 14.01 -2.45
CA LEU A 78 1.58 13.80 -1.00
C LEU A 78 1.27 12.35 -0.60
N ILE A 79 0.27 11.71 -1.21
CA ILE A 79 -0.03 10.28 -0.96
C ILE A 79 1.17 9.41 -1.34
N ARG A 80 1.77 9.66 -2.51
CA ARG A 80 2.94 8.93 -2.98
C ARG A 80 4.12 9.08 -2.03
N GLU A 81 4.44 10.32 -1.66
CA GLU A 81 5.53 10.65 -0.75
C GLU A 81 5.32 10.01 0.63
N THR A 82 4.08 10.01 1.13
CA THR A 82 3.72 9.35 2.39
C THR A 82 4.01 7.86 2.35
N LEU A 83 3.58 7.17 1.28
CA LEU A 83 3.78 5.73 1.14
C LEU A 83 5.27 5.37 1.00
N ILE A 84 6.03 6.14 0.22
CA ILE A 84 7.48 5.95 0.07
C ILE A 84 8.21 6.24 1.39
N SER A 85 7.85 7.33 2.07
CA SER A 85 8.39 7.66 3.39
C SER A 85 8.13 6.55 4.39
N TRP A 86 6.91 6.01 4.41
CA TRP A 86 6.56 4.87 5.25
C TRP A 86 7.36 3.61 4.89
N LEU A 87 7.57 3.32 3.60
CA LEU A 87 8.38 2.18 3.14
C LEU A 87 9.85 2.32 3.57
N GLN A 88 10.46 3.49 3.34
CA GLN A 88 11.81 3.82 3.80
C GLN A 88 11.93 3.66 5.32
N ALA A 89 10.89 4.09 6.02
CA ALA A 89 10.79 3.97 7.46
C ALA A 89 10.86 2.50 7.94
N GLN A 90 10.23 1.57 7.22
CA GLN A 90 10.31 0.14 7.53
C GLN A 90 11.71 -0.43 7.34
N MET A 91 12.54 0.15 6.46
CA MET A 91 13.91 -0.32 6.26
C MET A 91 14.80 0.00 7.46
N LEU A 92 14.50 1.09 8.18
CA LEU A 92 15.24 1.55 9.35
C LEU A 92 14.72 0.96 10.67
N ASN A 93 13.46 0.55 10.74
CA ASN A 93 12.87 0.02 11.97
C ASN A 93 13.54 -1.31 12.34
N PRO A 94 14.00 -1.56 13.59
CA PRO A 94 14.58 -2.85 13.97
C PRO A 94 13.60 -4.01 13.93
N GLN A 95 12.30 -3.78 14.14
CA GLN A 95 11.29 -4.83 14.15
C GLN A 95 10.40 -4.75 12.90
N PRO A 96 10.12 -5.89 12.23
CA PRO A 96 9.20 -5.90 11.11
C PRO A 96 7.77 -5.59 11.58
N GLU A 97 7.02 -4.86 10.76
CA GLU A 97 5.61 -4.59 11.01
C GLU A 97 4.77 -5.88 10.96
N LYS A 98 3.61 -5.83 11.63
CA LYS A 98 2.67 -6.95 11.61
C LYS A 98 2.23 -7.28 10.19
N THR A 99 2.01 -8.57 9.92
CA THR A 99 1.65 -9.08 8.58
C THR A 99 0.41 -8.39 8.01
N PHE A 100 -0.62 -8.13 8.82
CA PHE A 100 -1.84 -7.49 8.36
C PHE A 100 -1.62 -6.03 7.93
N ILE A 101 -0.70 -5.30 8.57
CA ILE A 101 -0.33 -3.93 8.17
C ILE A 101 0.43 -3.97 6.85
N ARG A 102 1.41 -4.87 6.72
CA ARG A 102 2.19 -5.03 5.47
C ARG A 102 1.29 -5.38 4.29
N ASN A 103 0.35 -6.30 4.48
CA ASN A 103 -0.66 -6.63 3.47
C ASN A 103 -1.52 -5.42 3.12
N LYS A 104 -1.93 -4.63 4.12
CA LYS A 104 -2.77 -3.46 3.86
C LYS A 104 -2.03 -2.37 3.11
N ALA A 105 -0.79 -2.09 3.49
CA ALA A 105 0.07 -1.17 2.77
C ALA A 105 0.26 -1.62 1.31
N ALA A 106 0.51 -2.92 1.08
CA ALA A 106 0.65 -3.48 -0.25
C ALA A 106 -0.60 -3.27 -1.14
N GLN A 107 -1.80 -3.40 -0.58
CA GLN A 107 -3.05 -3.08 -1.28
C GLN A 107 -3.11 -1.60 -1.69
N VAL A 108 -2.75 -0.67 -0.79
CA VAL A 108 -2.74 0.76 -1.12
C VAL A 108 -1.70 1.08 -2.20
N PHE A 109 -0.51 0.48 -2.14
CA PHE A 109 0.50 0.58 -3.20
C PHE A 109 -0.02 0.07 -4.54
N ALA A 110 -0.70 -1.08 -4.57
CA ALA A 110 -1.27 -1.65 -5.78
C ALA A 110 -2.34 -0.74 -6.39
N LEU A 111 -3.25 -0.19 -5.57
CA LEU A 111 -4.27 0.77 -6.05
C LEU A 111 -3.64 2.03 -6.64
N LEU A 112 -2.60 2.56 -5.98
CA LEU A 112 -1.89 3.74 -6.49
C LEU A 112 -1.16 3.42 -7.80
N PHE A 113 -0.53 2.24 -7.90
CA PHE A 113 0.07 1.74 -9.13
C PHE A 113 -0.93 1.67 -10.28
N VAL A 114 -2.07 1.00 -10.09
CA VAL A 114 -3.12 0.89 -11.12
C VAL A 114 -3.61 2.26 -11.60
N THR A 115 -3.62 3.24 -10.70
CA THR A 115 -4.11 4.59 -10.97
C THR A 115 -3.07 5.46 -11.69
N GLU A 116 -1.78 5.35 -11.34
CA GLU A 116 -0.76 6.29 -11.77
C GLU A 116 0.27 5.74 -12.77
N TYR A 117 0.42 4.43 -12.86
CA TYR A 117 1.54 3.80 -13.57
C TYR A 117 1.68 4.26 -15.02
N LEU A 118 0.57 4.33 -15.76
CA LEU A 118 0.57 4.71 -17.18
C LEU A 118 0.88 6.19 -17.45
N THR A 119 0.83 7.04 -16.43
CA THR A 119 0.90 8.50 -16.63
C THR A 119 1.89 9.19 -15.70
N LYS A 120 1.62 9.16 -14.39
CA LYS A 120 2.33 9.96 -13.40
C LYS A 120 3.50 9.22 -12.77
N TRP A 121 3.44 7.89 -12.72
CA TRP A 121 4.44 7.09 -12.03
C TRP A 121 4.93 5.86 -12.83
N PRO A 122 5.50 6.06 -14.04
CA PRO A 122 5.98 4.95 -14.88
C PRO A 122 7.17 4.21 -14.27
N LYS A 123 7.95 4.87 -13.40
CA LYS A 123 9.12 4.30 -12.72
C LYS A 123 8.79 3.58 -11.41
N PHE A 124 7.51 3.29 -11.14
CA PHE A 124 7.05 2.68 -9.88
C PHE A 124 7.95 1.56 -9.36
N PHE A 125 8.18 0.51 -10.16
CA PHE A 125 8.98 -0.64 -9.72
C PHE A 125 10.42 -0.29 -9.39
N PHE A 126 11.02 0.60 -10.18
CA PHE A 126 12.39 1.05 -9.95
C PHE A 126 12.49 1.84 -8.65
N ASP A 127 11.56 2.76 -8.40
CA ASP A 127 11.56 3.58 -7.19
C ASP A 127 11.38 2.70 -5.94
N ILE A 128 10.45 1.74 -5.98
CA ILE A 128 10.25 0.78 -4.87
C ILE A 128 11.50 -0.09 -4.64
N LEU A 129 12.07 -0.65 -5.70
CA LEU A 129 13.29 -1.46 -5.61
C LEU A 129 14.48 -0.65 -5.07
N SER A 130 14.60 0.63 -5.46
CA SER A 130 15.68 1.51 -4.97
C SER A 130 15.60 1.79 -3.47
N VAL A 131 14.39 1.76 -2.90
CA VAL A 131 14.16 1.95 -1.46
C VAL A 131 14.39 0.65 -0.70
N VAL A 132 13.91 -0.46 -1.24
CA VAL A 132 13.94 -1.79 -0.62
C VAL A 132 15.34 -2.39 -0.66
N ASP A 133 16.03 -2.22 -1.79
CA ASP A 133 17.32 -2.84 -2.08
C ASP A 133 17.29 -4.37 -1.79
N LEU A 134 18.40 -4.96 -1.36
CA LEU A 134 18.46 -6.36 -0.93
C LEU A 134 18.04 -6.57 0.54
N ASN A 135 17.37 -5.60 1.18
CA ASN A 135 16.91 -5.75 2.57
C ASN A 135 15.80 -6.83 2.65
N PRO A 136 15.94 -7.89 3.47
CA PRO A 136 14.94 -8.97 3.55
C PRO A 136 13.52 -8.49 3.84
N ARG A 137 13.40 -7.42 4.65
CA ARG A 137 12.09 -6.86 5.02
C ARG A 137 11.48 -6.04 3.90
N GLY A 138 12.32 -5.30 3.18
CA GLY A 138 11.91 -4.59 2.00
C GLY A 138 11.48 -5.56 0.90
N VAL A 139 12.25 -6.62 0.70
CA VAL A 139 11.96 -7.67 -0.29
C VAL A 139 10.61 -8.32 0.01
N ASP A 140 10.32 -8.68 1.27
CA ASP A 140 8.99 -9.18 1.65
C ASP A 140 7.86 -8.19 1.31
N LEU A 141 8.02 -6.89 1.60
CA LEU A 141 7.02 -5.89 1.21
C LEU A 141 6.88 -5.76 -0.30
N TYR A 142 8.00 -5.71 -1.02
CA TYR A 142 8.02 -5.61 -2.47
C TYR A 142 7.28 -6.79 -3.12
N LEU A 143 7.56 -8.01 -2.68
CA LEU A 143 6.85 -9.21 -3.16
C LEU A 143 5.36 -9.17 -2.84
N ARG A 144 4.96 -8.69 -1.65
CA ARG A 144 3.54 -8.48 -1.30
C ARG A 144 2.88 -7.44 -2.20
N ILE A 145 3.57 -6.35 -2.54
CA ILE A 145 3.08 -5.34 -3.48
C ILE A 145 2.87 -5.97 -4.86
N LEU A 146 3.80 -6.77 -5.35
CA LEU A 146 3.65 -7.49 -6.63
C LEU A 146 2.44 -8.43 -6.63
N MET A 147 2.24 -9.18 -5.55
CA MET A 147 1.06 -10.06 -5.41
C MET A 147 -0.25 -9.26 -5.35
N ALA A 148 -0.26 -8.11 -4.68
CA ALA A 148 -1.42 -7.23 -4.63
C ALA A 148 -1.71 -6.61 -6.01
N ILE A 149 -0.69 -6.22 -6.77
CA ILE A 149 -0.85 -5.74 -8.16
C ILE A 149 -1.41 -6.84 -9.05
N ASP A 150 -0.90 -8.07 -8.94
CA ASP A 150 -1.42 -9.21 -9.70
C ASP A 150 -2.92 -9.44 -9.39
N SER A 151 -3.28 -9.39 -8.11
CA SER A 151 -4.68 -9.49 -7.68
C SER A 151 -5.54 -8.38 -8.30
N GLU A 152 -5.13 -7.12 -8.23
CA GLU A 152 -5.91 -6.00 -8.80
C GLU A 152 -6.02 -6.03 -10.34
N LEU A 153 -5.05 -6.64 -11.04
CA LEU A 153 -5.02 -6.65 -12.50
C LEU A 153 -5.62 -7.93 -13.12
N VAL A 154 -5.52 -9.06 -12.44
CA VAL A 154 -5.78 -10.40 -13.00
C VAL A 154 -7.00 -11.07 -12.37
N ASP A 155 -7.44 -10.64 -11.18
CA ASP A 155 -8.56 -11.28 -10.49
C ASP A 155 -9.82 -11.29 -11.38
N ARG A 156 -10.22 -12.49 -11.78
CA ARG A 156 -11.35 -12.74 -12.67
C ARG A 156 -12.67 -12.82 -11.93
N ASP A 157 -12.61 -12.97 -10.61
CA ASP A 157 -13.77 -13.08 -9.73
C ASP A 157 -14.30 -11.69 -9.33
N VAL A 158 -13.48 -10.64 -9.52
CA VAL A 158 -13.91 -9.25 -9.44
C VAL A 158 -14.54 -8.83 -10.78
N VAL A 159 -15.81 -8.41 -10.72
CA VAL A 159 -16.52 -7.85 -11.88
C VAL A 159 -15.91 -6.49 -12.21
N HIS A 160 -15.02 -6.47 -13.21
CA HIS A 160 -14.44 -5.25 -13.74
C HIS A 160 -15.40 -4.58 -14.71
N THR A 161 -15.51 -3.25 -14.62
CA THR A 161 -16.15 -2.46 -15.67
C THR A 161 -15.36 -2.57 -16.97
N SER A 162 -15.99 -2.31 -18.12
CA SER A 162 -15.29 -2.34 -19.42
C SER A 162 -14.12 -1.36 -19.48
N GLU A 163 -14.22 -0.23 -18.76
CA GLU A 163 -13.14 0.75 -18.67
C GLU A 163 -11.95 0.23 -17.85
N GLU A 164 -12.22 -0.39 -16.70
CA GLU A 164 -11.18 -1.00 -15.87
C GLU A 164 -10.50 -2.17 -16.59
N ALA A 165 -11.26 -3.03 -17.28
CA ALA A 165 -10.70 -4.12 -18.07
C ALA A 165 -9.76 -3.59 -19.16
N ARG A 166 -10.15 -2.51 -19.87
CA ARG A 166 -9.31 -1.86 -20.88
C ARG A 166 -8.04 -1.27 -20.27
N ARG A 167 -8.17 -0.57 -19.12
CA ARG A 167 -7.02 -0.03 -18.37
C ARG A 167 -6.06 -1.15 -17.94
N ASN A 168 -6.59 -2.24 -17.40
CA ASN A 168 -5.79 -3.37 -16.91
C ASN A 168 -5.04 -4.05 -18.05
N THR A 169 -5.66 -4.20 -19.23
CA THR A 169 -4.96 -4.68 -20.44
C THR A 169 -3.81 -3.74 -20.82
N LEU A 170 -4.06 -2.43 -20.88
CA LEU A 170 -3.03 -1.45 -21.24
C LEU A 170 -1.86 -1.44 -20.24
N ILE A 171 -2.14 -1.56 -18.94
CA ILE A 171 -1.12 -1.69 -17.89
C ILE A 171 -0.27 -2.94 -18.16
N LYS A 172 -0.89 -4.11 -18.38
CA LYS A 172 -0.17 -5.37 -18.62
C LYS A 172 0.71 -5.30 -19.87
N ASP A 173 0.20 -4.72 -20.95
CA ASP A 173 0.97 -4.58 -22.20
C ASP A 173 2.15 -3.62 -22.02
N THR A 174 1.93 -2.48 -21.35
CA THR A 174 3.01 -1.54 -21.00
C THR A 174 4.08 -2.20 -20.11
N MET A 175 3.66 -3.00 -19.12
CA MET A 175 4.57 -3.73 -18.25
C MET A 175 5.43 -4.72 -19.05
N ARG A 176 4.83 -5.46 -19.98
CA ARG A 176 5.54 -6.43 -20.84
C ARG A 176 6.65 -5.77 -21.64
N GLU A 177 6.41 -4.57 -22.14
CA GLU A 177 7.40 -3.82 -22.93
C GLU A 177 8.49 -3.19 -22.06
N GLN A 178 8.13 -2.67 -20.87
CA GLN A 178 8.99 -1.73 -20.15
C GLN A 178 9.63 -2.27 -18.87
N CYS A 179 8.97 -3.18 -18.15
CA CYS A 179 9.42 -3.56 -16.81
C CYS A 179 9.57 -5.06 -16.56
N ILE A 180 8.91 -5.93 -17.33
CA ILE A 180 9.00 -7.39 -17.11
C ILE A 180 10.45 -7.90 -17.09
N PRO A 181 11.35 -7.51 -18.01
CA PRO A 181 12.75 -7.94 -17.93
C PRO A 181 13.43 -7.56 -16.61
N ASN A 182 13.19 -6.33 -16.13
CA ASN A 182 13.75 -5.84 -14.86
C ASN A 182 13.12 -6.52 -13.65
N LEU A 183 11.82 -6.85 -13.70
CA LEU A 183 11.14 -7.61 -12.65
C LEU A 183 11.71 -9.01 -12.53
N VAL A 184 11.90 -9.71 -13.65
CA VAL A 184 12.50 -11.05 -13.69
C VAL A 184 13.93 -11.02 -13.14
N GLU A 185 14.73 -10.03 -13.54
CA GLU A 185 16.08 -9.84 -12.99
C GLU A 185 16.03 -9.61 -11.48
N SER A 186 15.09 -8.77 -10.99
CA SER A 186 14.94 -8.54 -9.55
C SER A 186 14.63 -9.82 -8.78
N TRP A 187 13.75 -10.68 -9.31
CA TRP A 187 13.42 -11.97 -8.69
C TRP A 187 14.61 -12.93 -8.71
N TYR A 188 15.37 -12.95 -9.80
CA TYR A 188 16.58 -13.75 -9.92
C TYR A 188 17.62 -13.33 -8.86
N GLN A 189 17.91 -12.04 -8.73
CA GLN A 189 18.82 -11.49 -7.72
C GLN A 189 18.35 -11.79 -6.29
N ILE A 190 17.05 -11.64 -6.02
CA ILE A 190 16.46 -12.01 -4.73
C ILE A 190 16.69 -13.50 -4.46
N LEU A 191 16.32 -14.38 -5.39
CA LEU A 191 16.47 -15.83 -5.22
C LEU A 191 17.93 -16.23 -4.99
N GLN A 192 18.87 -15.72 -5.78
CA GLN A 192 20.30 -16.00 -5.62
C GLN A 192 20.84 -15.58 -4.26
N ASN A 193 20.43 -14.40 -3.77
CA ASN A 193 20.87 -13.89 -2.48
C ASN A 193 20.37 -14.77 -1.32
N TYR A 194 19.10 -15.20 -1.36
CA TYR A 194 18.49 -16.01 -0.30
C TYR A 194 18.71 -17.52 -0.45
N GLN A 195 19.19 -18.00 -1.59
CA GLN A 195 19.48 -19.43 -1.84
C GLN A 195 20.47 -20.01 -0.83
N PHE A 196 21.40 -19.20 -0.31
CA PHE A 196 22.43 -19.63 0.64
C PHE A 196 22.14 -19.23 2.09
N THR A 197 21.11 -18.42 2.34
CA THR A 197 20.80 -17.89 3.68
C THR A 197 19.63 -18.61 4.36
N ASN A 198 18.82 -19.37 3.62
CA ASN A 198 17.71 -20.15 4.15
C ASN A 198 17.81 -21.62 3.72
N SER A 199 18.29 -22.47 4.62
CA SER A 199 18.40 -23.93 4.44
C SER A 199 17.07 -24.68 4.37
N GLU A 200 15.92 -23.99 4.34
CA GLU A 200 14.59 -24.60 4.19
C GLU A 200 14.10 -24.66 2.72
N VAL A 201 14.89 -24.17 1.75
CA VAL A 201 14.52 -24.11 0.32
C VAL A 201 15.37 -25.06 -0.55
N THR A 202 15.99 -26.07 0.06
CA THR A 202 16.59 -27.23 -0.65
C THR A 202 16.09 -28.52 -0.04
#